data_AF-A0A7S1R1P7-F1
#
_entry.id   AF-A0A7S1R1P7-F1
#
_cell.length_a   1.000
_cell.length_b   1.000
_cell.length_c   1.000
_cell.angle_alpha   90.00
_cell.angle_beta   90.00
_cell.angle_gamma   90.00
#
_symmetry.space_group_name_H-M   'P 1'
#
loop_
_entity.id
_entity.type
_entity.pdbx_description
1 polymer ?
#
loop_
_entity_poly.entity_id
_entity_poly.type
_entity_poly.pdbx_seq_one_letter_code
_entity_poly.pdbx_strand_id
1 'polypeptide(L)'
;HCLVRRSVLSDMAKFATASTIRTVETRRDKPKLWYYPGSLNAAKAAACLRISSVWEDVEMRILVFPEETQSLEYARVNPAMGIPTLEIDDKIIAGSDLIQKYLTENYPGRGDKEAPREAIDEFIQVMLAWDEGLWSYKRMPSDMGTWINRLKELRCCQNLLGAIERGEDDEVLAGGPTVRQAYVKKIAWIRQMESTTGREHEDQAMVRKRHEENDAALV
;
A
#
# COMPACT_ATOMS: atom_id res chain seq x y z
N HIS A 1 2.74 15.95 -29.88
CA HIS A 1 2.39 16.26 -28.47
C HIS A 1 1.53 15.21 -27.74
N CYS A 2 1.02 14.14 -28.38
CA CYS A 2 0.14 13.16 -27.72
C CYS A 2 0.88 11.94 -27.09
N LEU A 3 2.13 11.68 -27.47
CA LEU A 3 2.88 10.48 -27.03
C LEU A 3 3.63 10.66 -25.70
N VAL A 4 3.94 11.88 -25.29
CA VAL A 4 4.68 12.17 -24.04
C VAL A 4 3.80 12.00 -22.78
N ARG A 5 2.47 12.08 -22.90
CA ARG A 5 1.56 11.90 -21.76
C ARG A 5 1.39 10.45 -21.32
N ARG A 6 1.61 9.45 -22.21
CA ARG A 6 1.42 8.04 -21.86
C ARG A 6 2.55 7.45 -21.03
N SER A 7 3.81 7.84 -21.25
CA SER A 7 4.92 7.30 -20.45
C SER A 7 4.90 7.83 -19.01
N VAL A 8 4.61 9.12 -18.82
CA VAL A 8 4.52 9.74 -17.49
C VAL A 8 3.37 9.13 -16.68
N LEU A 9 2.22 8.83 -17.31
CA LEU A 9 1.09 8.19 -16.62
C LEU A 9 1.38 6.72 -16.24
N SER A 10 2.14 5.98 -17.08
CA SER A 10 2.58 4.61 -16.79
C SER A 10 3.54 4.56 -15.60
N ASP A 11 4.46 5.51 -15.50
CA ASP A 11 5.43 5.57 -14.39
C ASP A 11 4.80 6.08 -13.09
N MET A 12 3.75 6.90 -13.17
CA MET A 12 2.97 7.34 -12.00
C MET A 12 2.05 6.24 -11.45
N ALA A 13 1.50 5.37 -12.31
CA ALA A 13 0.67 4.24 -11.89
C ALA A 13 1.42 3.20 -11.05
N LYS A 14 2.73 3.00 -11.32
CA LYS A 14 3.59 2.08 -10.54
C LYS A 14 3.90 2.55 -9.11
N PHE A 15 3.65 3.83 -8.78
CA PHE A 15 3.99 4.40 -7.48
C PHE A 15 2.82 4.49 -6.49
N ALA A 16 1.59 4.28 -6.97
CA ALA A 16 0.35 4.36 -6.18
C ALA A 16 0.29 3.34 -5.04
N THR A 17 0.94 2.21 -5.27
CA THR A 17 1.07 1.04 -4.41
C THR A 17 2.49 0.55 -4.57
N ALA A 18 3.49 1.40 -4.26
CA ALA A 18 4.89 1.00 -4.33
C ALA A 18 5.17 -0.01 -3.22
N SER A 19 4.68 -1.23 -3.42
CA SER A 19 5.13 -2.39 -2.67
C SER A 19 6.64 -2.42 -2.87
N THR A 20 7.36 -2.30 -1.77
CA THR A 20 8.81 -2.16 -1.78
C THR A 20 9.39 -2.99 -0.65
N ILE A 21 10.46 -3.72 -0.94
CA ILE A 21 11.35 -4.28 0.08
C ILE A 21 12.61 -3.43 0.05
N ARG A 22 13.00 -2.89 1.19
CA ARG A 22 14.28 -2.19 1.34
C ARG A 22 15.10 -2.81 2.44
N THR A 23 16.41 -2.84 2.23
CA THR A 23 17.38 -3.17 3.28
C THR A 23 17.68 -1.92 4.11
N VAL A 24 17.76 -2.07 5.42
CA VAL A 24 18.15 -1.03 6.39
C VAL A 24 19.34 -1.50 7.22
N GLU A 25 20.11 -0.57 7.77
CA GLU A 25 21.31 -0.89 8.55
C GLU A 25 20.99 -1.60 9.87
N THR A 26 19.86 -1.24 10.48
CA THR A 26 19.45 -1.80 11.77
C THR A 26 18.60 -3.04 11.54
N ARG A 27 19.11 -4.18 12.00
CA ARG A 27 18.35 -5.43 12.06
C ARG A 27 17.32 -5.39 13.20
N ARG A 28 16.12 -5.91 12.95
CA ARG A 28 15.04 -6.08 13.91
C ARG A 28 14.62 -7.55 13.99
N ASP A 29 14.98 -8.23 15.06
CA ASP A 29 14.60 -9.64 15.25
C ASP A 29 13.10 -9.79 15.58
N LYS A 30 12.56 -8.82 16.29
CA LYS A 30 11.14 -8.75 16.69
C LYS A 30 10.30 -8.10 15.57
N PRO A 31 9.44 -8.82 14.83
CA PRO A 31 8.70 -8.23 13.73
C PRO A 31 7.80 -7.09 14.23
N LYS A 32 7.74 -5.98 13.50
CA LYS A 32 6.85 -4.85 13.77
C LYS A 32 5.95 -4.56 12.58
N LEU A 33 4.64 -4.70 12.76
CA LEU A 33 3.65 -4.43 11.73
C LEU A 33 2.93 -3.10 12.00
N TRP A 34 3.07 -2.17 11.06
CA TRP A 34 2.31 -0.93 10.99
C TRP A 34 0.95 -1.22 10.39
N TYR A 35 -0.09 -1.13 11.21
CA TYR A 35 -1.39 -1.73 10.97
C TYR A 35 -2.52 -0.71 11.16
N TYR A 36 -3.50 -0.71 10.27
CA TYR A 36 -4.75 0.01 10.47
C TYR A 36 -5.92 -0.97 10.30
N PRO A 37 -6.76 -1.18 11.33
CA PRO A 37 -7.84 -2.16 11.30
C PRO A 37 -8.83 -1.99 10.14
N GLY A 38 -9.05 -0.76 9.68
CA GLY A 38 -9.97 -0.46 8.57
C GLY A 38 -9.39 -0.75 7.18
N SER A 39 -8.15 -1.25 7.06
CA SER A 39 -7.54 -1.59 5.78
C SER A 39 -7.52 -3.10 5.56
N LEU A 40 -8.16 -3.55 4.47
CA LEU A 40 -8.11 -4.96 4.04
C LEU A 40 -6.68 -5.42 3.75
N ASN A 41 -5.85 -4.59 3.12
CA ASN A 41 -4.43 -4.91 2.89
C ASN A 41 -3.68 -5.12 4.22
N ALA A 42 -3.95 -4.27 5.22
CA ALA A 42 -3.35 -4.45 6.54
C ALA A 42 -3.83 -5.73 7.23
N ALA A 43 -5.13 -6.08 7.10
CA ALA A 43 -5.67 -7.33 7.61
C ALA A 43 -5.02 -8.57 6.97
N LYS A 44 -4.74 -8.53 5.66
CA LYS A 44 -4.03 -9.60 4.95
C LYS A 44 -2.62 -9.81 5.49
N ALA A 45 -1.85 -8.73 5.60
CA ALA A 45 -0.49 -8.81 6.16
C ALA A 45 -0.51 -9.32 7.61
N ALA A 46 -1.47 -8.87 8.43
CA ALA A 46 -1.63 -9.36 9.79
C ALA A 46 -1.96 -10.86 9.84
N ALA A 47 -2.81 -11.36 8.92
CA ALA A 47 -3.11 -12.77 8.81
C ALA A 47 -1.87 -13.59 8.41
N CYS A 48 -1.12 -13.15 7.40
CA CYS A 48 0.15 -13.79 6.99
C CYS A 48 1.16 -13.83 8.14
N LEU A 49 1.29 -12.73 8.88
CA LEU A 49 2.19 -12.66 10.03
C LEU A 49 1.75 -13.61 11.14
N ARG A 50 0.44 -13.73 11.40
CA ARG A 50 -0.12 -14.63 12.42
C ARG A 50 0.10 -16.10 12.15
N ILE A 51 0.16 -16.51 10.89
CA ILE A 51 0.40 -17.91 10.51
C ILE A 51 1.88 -18.22 10.31
N SER A 52 2.75 -17.21 10.24
CA SER A 52 4.20 -17.38 10.10
C SER A 52 4.86 -17.97 11.35
N SER A 53 6.08 -18.46 11.22
CA SER A 53 6.84 -19.01 12.36
C SER A 53 7.37 -17.95 13.33
N VAL A 54 7.14 -16.65 13.09
CA VAL A 54 7.65 -15.53 13.92
C VAL A 54 6.54 -14.75 14.64
N TRP A 55 5.34 -15.32 14.72
CA TRP A 55 4.18 -14.65 15.33
C TRP A 55 4.30 -14.39 16.84
N GLU A 56 5.01 -15.25 17.57
CA GLU A 56 4.96 -15.27 19.05
C GLU A 56 5.45 -13.98 19.72
N ASP A 57 6.32 -13.22 19.05
CA ASP A 57 6.88 -11.97 19.55
C ASP A 57 6.68 -10.83 18.56
N VAL A 58 5.44 -10.57 18.10
CA VAL A 58 5.18 -9.47 17.17
C VAL A 58 4.81 -8.18 17.90
N GLU A 59 5.37 -7.05 17.45
CA GLU A 59 4.87 -5.71 17.78
C GLU A 59 3.83 -5.26 16.75
N MET A 60 2.58 -5.05 17.20
CA MET A 60 1.53 -4.47 16.37
C MET A 60 1.43 -2.96 16.66
N ARG A 61 1.89 -2.11 15.72
CA ARG A 61 1.69 -0.65 15.81
C ARG A 61 0.40 -0.28 15.09
N ILE A 62 -0.67 -0.14 15.87
CA ILE A 62 -1.96 0.34 15.38
C ILE A 62 -1.85 1.83 15.04
N LEU A 63 -2.28 2.20 13.84
CA LEU A 63 -2.30 3.58 13.34
C LEU A 63 -3.72 4.14 13.29
N VAL A 64 -3.85 5.40 13.70
CA VAL A 64 -5.06 6.21 13.50
C VAL A 64 -5.07 6.77 12.08
N PHE A 65 -6.18 6.57 11.38
CA PHE A 65 -6.33 6.99 9.98
C PHE A 65 -7.23 8.23 9.85
N PRO A 66 -6.84 9.23 9.02
CA PRO A 66 -5.60 9.32 8.26
C PRO A 66 -4.40 9.89 9.05
N GLU A 67 -4.58 10.38 10.27
CA GLU A 67 -3.63 11.15 11.07
C GLU A 67 -2.23 10.55 11.11
N GLU A 68 -2.08 9.35 11.66
CA GLU A 68 -0.78 8.70 11.85
C GLU A 68 -0.27 8.08 10.54
N THR A 69 -1.16 7.70 9.62
CA THR A 69 -0.74 7.15 8.32
C THR A 69 -0.12 8.18 7.38
N GLN A 70 -0.32 9.47 7.64
CA GLN A 70 0.31 10.56 6.87
C GLN A 70 1.32 11.35 7.72
N SER A 71 1.65 10.89 8.93
CA SER A 71 2.58 11.57 9.83
C SER A 71 4.02 11.50 9.32
N LEU A 72 4.86 12.44 9.77
CA LEU A 72 6.28 12.44 9.42
C LEU A 72 7.00 11.21 10.03
N GLU A 73 6.61 10.78 11.23
CA GLU A 73 7.09 9.55 11.85
C GLU A 73 6.89 8.35 10.92
N TYR A 74 5.69 8.20 10.37
CA TYR A 74 5.41 7.09 9.46
C TYR A 74 6.05 7.29 8.09
N ALA A 75 6.14 8.52 7.58
CA ALA A 75 6.84 8.81 6.32
C ALA A 75 8.32 8.42 6.36
N ARG A 76 8.99 8.52 7.51
CA ARG A 76 10.36 8.02 7.73
C ARG A 76 10.46 6.50 7.57
N VAL A 77 9.40 5.77 7.92
CA VAL A 77 9.29 4.31 7.79
C VAL A 77 8.72 3.89 6.43
N ASN A 78 7.87 4.68 5.78
CA ASN A 78 7.41 4.40 4.44
C ASN A 78 7.09 5.73 3.75
N PRO A 79 7.99 6.26 2.90
CA PRO A 79 7.76 7.55 2.23
C PRO A 79 6.55 7.54 1.29
N ALA A 80 6.11 6.36 0.83
CA ALA A 80 4.88 6.23 0.05
C ALA A 80 3.61 6.39 0.93
N MET A 81 3.75 6.36 2.27
CA MET A 81 2.68 6.48 3.25
C MET A 81 1.53 5.52 2.94
N GLY A 82 1.90 4.28 2.62
CA GLY A 82 1.00 3.18 2.28
C GLY A 82 1.05 2.12 3.36
N ILE A 83 -0.10 1.63 3.78
CA ILE A 83 -0.25 0.55 4.76
C ILE A 83 -0.66 -0.75 4.03
N PRO A 84 -0.23 -1.93 4.51
CA PRO A 84 0.64 -2.17 5.67
C PRO A 84 2.13 -1.93 5.41
N THR A 85 2.92 -1.88 6.50
CA THR A 85 4.39 -1.95 6.45
C THR A 85 4.91 -2.87 7.55
N LEU A 86 5.79 -3.81 7.21
CA LEU A 86 6.45 -4.72 8.15
C LEU A 86 7.93 -4.33 8.28
N GLU A 87 8.42 -4.23 9.50
CA GLU A 87 9.85 -4.18 9.81
C GLU A 87 10.26 -5.51 10.44
N ILE A 88 11.20 -6.22 9.83
CA ILE A 88 11.72 -7.52 10.29
C ILE A 88 13.09 -7.75 9.66
N ASP A 89 14.00 -8.40 10.38
CA ASP A 89 15.40 -8.52 9.99
C ASP A 89 16.00 -7.16 9.64
N ASP A 90 16.86 -7.10 8.64
CA ASP A 90 17.36 -5.87 8.05
C ASP A 90 16.39 -5.30 6.99
N LYS A 91 15.08 -5.61 7.04
CA LYS A 91 14.11 -5.25 6.01
C LYS A 91 12.99 -4.35 6.51
N ILE A 92 12.59 -3.43 5.62
CA ILE A 92 11.30 -2.75 5.70
C ILE A 92 10.51 -3.07 4.43
N ILE A 93 9.32 -3.63 4.62
CA ILE A 93 8.51 -4.22 3.56
C ILE A 93 7.16 -3.52 3.55
N ALA A 94 6.91 -2.71 2.52
CA ALA A 94 5.62 -2.11 2.26
C ALA A 94 4.84 -2.95 1.24
N GLY A 95 3.54 -3.13 1.47
CA GLY A 95 2.67 -3.93 0.59
C GLY A 95 2.39 -5.32 1.15
N SER A 96 1.11 -5.69 1.23
CA SER A 96 0.68 -6.97 1.82
C SER A 96 1.11 -8.18 1.01
N ASP A 97 1.22 -8.04 -0.31
CA ASP A 97 1.72 -9.06 -1.24
C ASP A 97 3.20 -9.38 -0.98
N LEU A 98 4.05 -8.36 -0.84
CA LEU A 98 5.46 -8.55 -0.54
C LEU A 98 5.70 -9.04 0.88
N ILE A 99 4.87 -8.59 1.84
CA ILE A 99 4.90 -9.13 3.21
C ILE A 99 4.56 -10.62 3.19
N GLN A 100 3.49 -11.02 2.49
CA GLN A 100 3.12 -12.43 2.37
C GLN A 100 4.26 -13.25 1.78
N LYS A 101 4.80 -12.81 0.63
CA LYS A 101 5.91 -13.50 -0.02
C LYS A 101 7.12 -13.66 0.90
N TYR A 102 7.55 -12.57 1.54
CA TYR A 102 8.72 -12.59 2.42
C TYR A 102 8.53 -13.54 3.61
N LEU A 103 7.37 -13.48 4.28
CA LEU A 103 7.08 -14.34 5.42
C LEU A 103 6.99 -15.81 5.02
N THR A 104 6.37 -16.13 3.88
CA THR A 104 6.31 -17.50 3.38
C THR A 104 7.70 -18.04 3.06
N GLU A 105 8.57 -17.25 2.44
CA GLU A 105 9.92 -17.68 2.02
C GLU A 105 10.89 -17.80 3.20
N ASN A 106 10.83 -16.89 4.17
CA ASN A 106 11.84 -16.78 5.24
C ASN A 106 11.35 -17.31 6.59
N TYR A 107 10.03 -17.29 6.82
CA TYR A 107 9.40 -17.66 8.09
C TYR A 107 8.18 -18.56 7.90
N PRO A 108 8.32 -19.67 7.13
CA PRO A 108 7.19 -20.50 6.76
C PRO A 108 6.49 -21.04 8.01
N GLY A 109 5.18 -20.78 8.07
CA GLY A 109 4.30 -21.37 9.06
C GLY A 109 4.20 -22.88 8.92
N ARG A 110 3.51 -23.52 9.87
CA ARG A 110 3.19 -24.95 9.74
C ARG A 110 2.40 -25.23 8.45
N GLY A 111 1.39 -24.40 8.16
CA GLY A 111 0.58 -24.52 6.95
C GLY A 111 1.40 -24.37 5.67
N ASP A 112 2.35 -23.43 5.63
CA ASP A 112 3.22 -23.25 4.45
C ASP A 112 4.09 -24.47 4.16
N LYS A 113 4.57 -25.17 5.20
CA LYS A 113 5.43 -26.36 5.08
C LYS A 113 4.68 -27.59 4.58
N GLU A 114 3.38 -27.68 4.90
CA GLU A 114 2.51 -28.81 4.54
C GLU A 114 1.72 -28.55 3.24
N ALA A 115 1.74 -27.31 2.74
CA ALA A 115 0.96 -26.85 1.60
C ALA A 115 1.44 -27.42 0.24
N PRO A 116 0.54 -27.83 -0.66
CA PRO A 116 0.86 -28.07 -2.07
C PRO A 116 1.15 -26.74 -2.79
N ARG A 117 2.41 -26.26 -2.69
CA ARG A 117 2.82 -24.89 -3.07
C ARG A 117 2.38 -24.47 -4.46
N GLU A 118 2.60 -25.31 -5.47
CA GLU A 118 2.30 -24.96 -6.87
C GLU A 118 0.82 -24.57 -7.07
N ALA A 119 -0.11 -25.40 -6.60
CA ALA A 119 -1.55 -25.14 -6.72
C ALA A 119 -2.01 -23.93 -5.87
N ILE A 120 -1.41 -23.75 -4.69
CA ILE A 120 -1.74 -22.63 -3.80
C ILE A 120 -1.22 -21.32 -4.34
N ASP A 121 -0.01 -21.30 -4.91
CA ASP A 121 0.60 -20.11 -5.48
C ASP A 121 -0.19 -19.64 -6.72
N GLU A 122 -0.65 -20.56 -7.57
CA GLU A 122 -1.54 -20.24 -8.69
C GLU A 122 -2.85 -19.61 -8.20
N PHE A 123 -3.50 -20.21 -7.20
CA PHE A 123 -4.72 -19.66 -6.60
C PHE A 123 -4.50 -18.27 -6.01
N ILE A 124 -3.38 -18.05 -5.30
CA ILE A 124 -3.03 -16.73 -4.75
C ILE A 124 -2.90 -15.69 -5.87
N GLN A 125 -2.25 -16.02 -7.00
CA GLN A 125 -2.11 -15.10 -8.11
C GLN A 125 -3.47 -14.70 -8.71
N VAL A 126 -4.39 -15.67 -8.88
CA VAL A 126 -5.76 -15.39 -9.33
C VAL A 126 -6.48 -14.45 -8.35
N MET A 127 -6.37 -14.72 -7.05
CA MET A 127 -7.01 -13.90 -6.02
C MET A 127 -6.41 -12.49 -5.93
N LEU A 128 -5.09 -12.33 -6.10
CA LEU A 128 -4.44 -11.01 -6.14
C LEU A 128 -4.94 -10.17 -7.31
N ALA A 129 -5.03 -10.76 -8.51
CA ALA A 129 -5.57 -10.08 -9.68
C ALA A 129 -7.02 -9.63 -9.49
N TRP A 130 -7.82 -10.45 -8.81
CA TRP A 130 -9.22 -10.12 -8.51
C TRP A 130 -9.34 -9.03 -7.43
N ASP A 131 -8.52 -9.10 -6.39
CA ASP A 131 -8.56 -8.18 -5.24
C ASP A 131 -8.17 -6.73 -5.59
N GLU A 132 -7.08 -6.54 -6.34
CA GLU A 132 -6.69 -5.22 -6.86
C GLU A 132 -7.79 -4.62 -7.76
N GLY A 133 -8.58 -5.49 -8.37
CA GLY A 133 -9.74 -5.15 -9.16
C GLY A 133 -10.93 -4.64 -8.34
N LEU A 134 -11.14 -5.09 -7.10
CA LEU A 134 -12.39 -4.81 -6.38
C LEU A 134 -12.27 -3.71 -5.33
N TRP A 135 -11.13 -3.62 -4.63
CA TRP A 135 -11.01 -2.78 -3.43
C TRP A 135 -9.94 -1.71 -3.58
N SER A 136 -10.29 -0.65 -4.31
CA SER A 136 -9.56 0.62 -4.26
C SER A 136 -10.51 1.74 -3.89
N TYR A 137 -10.02 2.77 -3.19
CA TYR A 137 -10.80 4.00 -2.95
C TYR A 137 -11.30 4.64 -4.25
N LYS A 138 -10.72 4.25 -5.39
CA LYS A 138 -11.18 4.62 -6.73
C LYS A 138 -12.53 4.00 -7.12
N ARG A 139 -12.92 2.87 -6.51
CA ARG A 139 -14.15 2.12 -6.83
C ARG A 139 -15.16 2.08 -5.69
N MET A 140 -14.87 2.74 -4.55
CA MET A 140 -15.86 2.86 -3.49
C MET A 140 -17.00 3.76 -4.01
N PRO A 141 -18.24 3.27 -4.07
CA PRO A 141 -19.37 4.09 -4.50
C PRO A 141 -19.54 5.28 -3.54
N SER A 142 -19.98 6.41 -4.08
CA SER A 142 -20.29 7.68 -3.38
C SER A 142 -19.12 8.63 -3.06
N ASP A 143 -19.48 9.82 -2.56
CA ASP A 143 -18.58 10.88 -2.10
C ASP A 143 -17.60 10.45 -0.98
N MET A 144 -17.77 9.28 -0.38
CA MET A 144 -16.93 8.78 0.71
C MET A 144 -15.46 8.63 0.30
N GLY A 145 -15.19 8.06 -0.88
CA GLY A 145 -13.82 7.90 -1.39
C GLY A 145 -13.13 9.25 -1.60
N THR A 146 -13.86 10.20 -2.19
CA THR A 146 -13.43 11.59 -2.36
C THR A 146 -13.15 12.26 -1.02
N TRP A 147 -14.04 12.14 -0.05
CA TRP A 147 -13.87 12.78 1.26
C TRP A 147 -12.66 12.24 2.03
N ILE A 148 -12.43 10.92 2.00
CA ILE A 148 -11.24 10.29 2.60
C ILE A 148 -9.96 10.79 1.94
N ASN A 149 -9.95 10.92 0.61
CA ASN A 149 -8.80 11.43 -0.13
C ASN A 149 -8.52 12.91 0.21
N ARG A 150 -9.55 13.75 0.31
CA ARG A 150 -9.41 15.14 0.77
C ARG A 150 -8.84 15.24 2.18
N LEU A 151 -9.29 14.38 3.11
CA LEU A 151 -8.71 14.35 4.46
C LEU A 151 -7.23 13.97 4.42
N LYS A 152 -6.86 12.96 3.63
CA LYS A 152 -5.44 12.59 3.44
C LYS A 152 -4.62 13.73 2.87
N GLU A 153 -5.14 14.42 1.86
CA GLU A 153 -4.48 15.58 1.27
C GLU A 153 -4.27 16.68 2.31
N LEU A 154 -5.31 17.03 3.07
CA LEU A 154 -5.22 18.03 4.13
C LEU A 154 -4.15 17.65 5.16
N ARG A 155 -4.13 16.39 5.62
CA ARG A 155 -3.10 15.91 6.56
C ARG A 155 -1.69 15.94 5.97
N CYS A 156 -1.53 15.56 4.69
CA CYS A 156 -0.24 15.67 4.01
C CYS A 156 0.25 17.12 3.93
N CYS A 157 -0.63 18.05 3.57
CA CYS A 157 -0.32 19.48 3.54
C CYS A 157 0.07 20.01 4.92
N GLN A 158 -0.69 19.67 5.97
CA GLN A 158 -0.39 20.06 7.35
C GLN A 158 0.97 19.54 7.81
N ASN A 159 1.27 18.27 7.58
CA ASN A 159 2.53 17.67 8.00
C ASN A 159 3.73 18.20 7.21
N LEU A 160 3.56 18.46 5.90
CA LEU A 160 4.59 19.12 5.09
C LEU A 160 4.87 20.55 5.56
N LEU A 161 3.82 21.34 5.81
CA LEU A 161 3.97 22.70 6.34
C LEU A 161 4.71 22.67 7.69
N GLY A 162 4.31 21.78 8.60
CA GLY A 162 4.98 21.62 9.87
C GLY A 162 6.44 21.19 9.72
N ALA A 163 6.77 20.33 8.75
CA ALA A 163 8.16 19.95 8.46
C ALA A 163 8.98 21.14 7.95
N ILE A 164 8.41 21.98 7.07
CA ILE A 164 9.06 23.20 6.58
C ILE A 164 9.31 24.17 7.73
N GLU A 165 8.33 24.38 8.61
CA GLU A 165 8.47 25.25 9.78
C GLU A 165 9.57 24.79 10.75
N ARG A 166 9.79 23.47 10.84
CA ARG A 166 10.86 22.87 11.65
C ARG A 166 12.20 22.71 10.91
N GLY A 167 12.28 23.05 9.63
CA GLY A 167 13.47 22.84 8.80
C GLY A 167 13.79 21.37 8.52
N GLU A 168 12.79 20.48 8.58
CA GLU A 168 12.91 19.03 8.33
C GLU A 168 12.60 18.66 6.88
N ASP A 169 12.18 19.59 6.02
CA ASP A 169 11.64 19.27 4.71
C ASP A 169 12.68 18.79 3.69
N ASP A 170 13.96 19.11 3.93
CA ASP A 170 15.11 18.58 3.17
C ASP A 170 15.72 17.30 3.79
N GLU A 171 15.16 16.79 4.91
CA GLU A 171 15.57 15.49 5.48
C GLU A 171 15.39 14.39 4.44
N VAL A 172 16.46 13.61 4.20
CA VAL A 172 16.43 12.48 3.27
C VAL A 172 15.82 11.27 3.96
N LEU A 173 14.67 10.82 3.44
CA LEU A 173 13.95 9.65 3.93
C LEU A 173 14.53 8.35 3.36
N ALA A 174 14.11 7.23 3.94
CA ALA A 174 14.48 5.91 3.47
C ALA A 174 14.15 5.71 1.99
N GLY A 175 15.09 5.21 1.20
CA GLY A 175 14.93 5.08 -0.26
C GLY A 175 15.30 6.32 -1.08
N GLY A 176 15.77 7.39 -0.42
CA GLY A 176 16.39 8.55 -1.07
C GLY A 176 15.56 9.82 -1.29
N PRO A 177 14.21 9.86 -1.27
CA PRO A 177 13.50 11.11 -1.44
C PRO A 177 13.62 11.99 -0.19
N THR A 178 13.60 13.31 -0.34
CA THR A 178 13.43 14.19 0.82
C THR A 178 12.01 14.14 1.37
N VAL A 179 11.80 14.61 2.60
CA VAL A 179 10.47 14.80 3.19
C VAL A 179 9.56 15.59 2.24
N ARG A 180 10.04 16.72 1.72
CA ARG A 180 9.32 17.53 0.73
C ARG A 180 8.91 16.72 -0.49
N GLN A 181 9.85 15.96 -1.07
CA GLN A 181 9.58 15.15 -2.26
C GLN A 181 8.53 14.06 -2.00
N ALA A 182 8.62 13.37 -0.85
CA ALA A 182 7.66 12.33 -0.46
C ALA A 182 6.23 12.89 -0.31
N TYR A 183 6.08 14.00 0.42
CA TYR A 183 4.76 14.63 0.61
C TYR A 183 4.20 15.23 -0.67
N VAL A 184 5.00 15.97 -1.46
CA VAL A 184 4.55 16.53 -2.74
C VAL A 184 4.07 15.44 -3.68
N LYS A 185 4.81 14.32 -3.76
CA LYS A 185 4.42 13.18 -4.57
C LYS A 185 3.13 12.53 -4.08
N LYS A 186 2.96 12.37 -2.76
CA LYS A 186 1.74 11.81 -2.17
C LYS A 186 0.52 12.69 -2.44
N ILE A 187 0.64 14.00 -2.27
CA ILE A 187 -0.41 14.99 -2.56
C ILE A 187 -0.80 14.91 -4.04
N ALA A 188 0.19 14.91 -4.95
CA ALA A 188 -0.06 14.78 -6.38
C ALA A 188 -0.79 13.48 -6.74
N TRP A 189 -0.42 12.36 -6.11
CA TRP A 189 -1.08 11.09 -6.30
C TRP A 189 -2.54 11.08 -5.80
N ILE A 190 -2.80 11.66 -4.61
CA ILE A 190 -4.16 11.78 -4.06
C ILE A 190 -5.06 12.56 -5.03
N ARG A 191 -4.59 13.72 -5.50
CA ARG A 191 -5.33 14.54 -6.48
C ARG A 191 -5.57 13.81 -7.80
N GLN A 192 -4.59 13.02 -8.26
CA GLN A 192 -4.76 12.21 -9.46
C GLN A 192 -5.88 11.19 -9.29
N MET A 193 -5.97 10.52 -8.13
CA MET A 193 -7.06 9.57 -7.87
C MET A 193 -8.43 10.25 -7.94
N GLU A 194 -8.59 11.43 -7.32
CA GLU A 194 -9.84 12.20 -7.37
C GLU A 194 -10.26 12.56 -8.80
N SER A 195 -9.30 12.89 -9.66
CA SER A 195 -9.58 13.19 -11.08
C SER A 195 -10.08 11.99 -11.88
N THR A 196 -9.85 10.77 -11.38
CA THR A 196 -10.29 9.52 -12.01
C THR A 196 -11.59 8.97 -11.44
N THR A 197 -11.94 9.28 -10.19
CA THR A 197 -13.24 8.91 -9.59
C THR A 197 -14.39 9.76 -10.14
N GLY A 198 -14.13 11.01 -10.55
CA GLY A 198 -15.15 11.88 -11.15
C GLY A 198 -15.62 11.49 -12.58
N ARG A 199 -15.05 10.45 -13.21
CA ARG A 199 -15.44 9.98 -14.57
C ARG A 199 -16.35 8.74 -14.56
N GLU A 200 -16.97 8.46 -13.43
CA GLU A 200 -17.78 7.25 -13.20
C GLU A 200 -18.92 7.04 -14.22
N HIS A 201 -19.43 8.08 -14.89
CA HIS A 201 -20.47 7.89 -15.91
C HIS A 201 -19.97 7.22 -17.20
N GLU A 202 -18.70 7.36 -17.58
CA GLU A 202 -18.15 6.69 -18.77
C GLU A 202 -17.52 5.32 -18.45
N ASP A 203 -17.01 5.15 -17.21
CA ASP A 203 -16.32 3.92 -16.79
C ASP A 203 -17.27 2.79 -16.35
N GLN A 204 -18.53 3.06 -16.02
CA GLN A 204 -19.51 2.02 -15.64
C GLN A 204 -19.73 0.97 -16.72
N ALA A 205 -19.70 1.35 -18.00
CA ALA A 205 -19.84 0.42 -19.11
C ALA A 205 -18.63 -0.53 -19.23
N MET A 206 -17.42 -0.01 -18.99
CA MET A 206 -16.19 -0.81 -18.99
C MET A 206 -16.08 -1.71 -17.75
N VAL A 207 -16.52 -1.24 -16.58
CA VAL A 207 -16.58 -2.07 -15.37
C VAL A 207 -17.57 -3.21 -15.56
N ARG A 208 -18.78 -2.93 -16.07
CA ARG A 208 -19.77 -3.98 -16.38
C ARG A 208 -19.20 -4.99 -17.37
N LYS A 209 -18.54 -4.54 -18.43
CA LYS A 209 -17.88 -5.42 -19.41
C LYS A 209 -16.83 -6.33 -18.76
N ARG A 210 -15.98 -5.80 -17.86
CA ARG A 210 -14.98 -6.61 -17.15
C ARG A 210 -15.60 -7.62 -16.18
N HIS A 211 -16.73 -7.28 -15.56
CA HIS A 211 -17.47 -8.23 -14.73
C HIS A 211 -18.00 -9.38 -15.60
N GLU A 212 -18.61 -9.08 -16.75
CA GLU A 212 -19.08 -10.08 -17.71
C GLU A 212 -17.95 -10.97 -18.23
N GLU A 213 -16.78 -10.39 -18.54
CA GLU A 213 -15.58 -11.14 -18.96
C GLU A 213 -15.03 -12.06 -17.85
N ASN A 214 -15.01 -11.60 -16.60
CA ASN A 214 -14.57 -12.40 -15.46
C ASN A 214 -15.56 -13.54 -15.15
N ASP A 215 -16.86 -13.25 -15.18
CA ASP A 215 -17.91 -14.26 -14.94
C ASP A 215 -17.89 -15.34 -16.03
N ALA A 216 -17.63 -14.97 -17.29
CA ALA A 216 -17.49 -15.90 -18.39
C ALA A 216 -16.23 -16.79 -18.30
N ALA A 217 -15.17 -16.32 -17.63
CA ALA A 217 -13.94 -17.09 -17.43
C ALA A 217 -14.05 -18.12 -16.29
N LEU A 218 -15.12 -18.05 -15.49
CA LEU A 218 -15.38 -18.96 -14.36
C LEU A 218 -16.28 -20.16 -14.73
N VAL A 219 -16.75 -20.25 -15.98
CA VAL A 219 -17.60 -21.32 -16.53
C VAL A 219 -16.82 -22.17 -17.52
#